data_AF-A0A9E6JLI8-F1
#
_entry.id   AF-A0A9E6JLI8-F1
#
_cell.length_a   1.000
_cell.length_b   1.000
_cell.length_c   1.000
_cell.angle_alpha   90.00
_cell.angle_beta   90.00
_cell.angle_gamma   90.00
#
_symmetry.space_group_name_H-M   'P 1'
#
loop_
_entity.id
_entity.type
_entity.pdbx_description
1 polymer ?
#
loop_
_entity_poly.entity_id
_entity_poly.type
_entity_poly.pdbx_seq_one_letter_code
_entity_poly.pdbx_strand_id
1 'polypeptide(L)' 'ALVVVTEAPTLTPPCGACRQVLAEFADDLPILLVNRHHRTLHSLADLLPHAFTVRNLNA' A
#
# COMPACT_ATOMS: atom_id res chain seq x y z
N ALA A 1 6.88 6.27 -5.44
CA ALA A 1 7.25 5.02 -4.74
C ALA A 1 7.27 5.27 -3.24
N LEU A 2 6.88 4.28 -2.43
CA LEU A 2 6.80 4.34 -0.96
C LEU A 2 7.54 3.15 -0.34
N VAL A 3 8.09 3.32 0.87
CA VAL A 3 8.71 2.22 1.63
C VAL A 3 8.11 2.16 3.03
N VAL A 4 7.79 0.95 3.52
CA VAL A 4 7.44 0.71 4.92
C VAL A 4 8.52 -0.13 5.56
N VAL A 5 9.10 0.39 6.64
CA VAL A 5 10.17 -0.27 7.39
C VAL A 5 9.66 -0.61 8.78
N THR A 6 9.96 -1.83 9.23
CA THR A 6 9.58 -2.29 10.57
C THR A 6 10.68 -3.14 11.19
N GLU A 7 10.72 -3.13 12.52
CA GLU A 7 11.53 -4.07 13.32
C GLU A 7 10.80 -5.39 13.59
N ALA A 8 9.52 -5.50 13.19
CA ALA A 8 8.74 -6.72 13.36
C ALA A 8 9.36 -7.89 12.56
N PRO A 9 9.29 -9.14 13.07
CA PRO A 9 9.85 -10.31 12.40
C PRO A 9 9.16 -10.61 11.06
N THR A 10 7.88 -10.20 10.93
CA THR A 10 7.10 -10.27 9.69
C THR A 10 7.07 -8.91 9.01
N LEU A 11 6.94 -8.90 7.68
CA LEU A 11 6.70 -7.66 6.94
C LEU A 11 5.36 -7.06 7.34
N THR A 12 5.34 -5.74 7.52
CA THR A 12 4.15 -5.00 7.95
C THR A 12 3.69 -4.08 6.81
N PRO A 13 2.68 -4.47 6.04
CA PRO A 13 2.06 -3.59 5.05
C PRO A 13 1.45 -2.35 5.71
N PRO A 14 1.27 -1.23 4.98
CA PRO A 14 0.54 -0.06 5.50
C PRO A 14 -0.87 -0.47 5.96
N CYS A 15 -1.43 0.20 6.97
CA CYS A 15 -2.79 -0.09 7.44
C CYS A 15 -3.86 0.32 6.41
N GLY A 16 -5.12 -0.10 6.60
CA GLY A 16 -6.21 0.20 5.66
C GLY A 16 -6.41 1.69 5.41
N ALA A 17 -6.35 2.52 6.46
CA ALA A 17 -6.49 3.98 6.32
C ALA A 17 -5.34 4.60 5.50
N CYS A 18 -4.10 4.17 5.73
CA CYS A 18 -2.96 4.63 4.93
C CYS A 18 -3.14 4.25 3.45
N ARG A 19 -3.53 3.01 3.16
CA ARG A 19 -3.77 2.56 1.79
C ARG A 19 -4.86 3.38 1.11
N GLN A 20 -5.95 3.66 1.83
CA GLN A 20 -7.07 4.45 1.32
C GLN A 20 -6.64 5.88 0.98
N VAL A 21 -5.92 6.55 1.87
CA VAL A 21 -5.39 7.89 1.61
C VAL A 21 -4.47 7.88 0.40
N LEU A 22 -3.57 6.88 0.30
CA LEU A 22 -2.66 6.77 -0.85
C LEU A 22 -3.42 6.56 -2.17
N ALA A 23 -4.52 5.80 -2.16
CA ALA A 23 -5.31 5.49 -3.35
C ALA A 23 -6.02 6.71 -3.95
N GLU A 24 -6.30 7.74 -3.14
CA GLU A 24 -6.82 9.01 -3.67
C GLU A 24 -5.82 9.72 -4.59
N PHE A 25 -4.52 9.52 -4.37
CA PHE A 25 -3.46 10.25 -5.08
C PHE A 25 -2.69 9.40 -6.11
N ALA A 26 -2.75 8.07 -6.02
CA ALA A 26 -2.05 7.18 -6.94
C ALA A 26 -2.76 5.82 -7.06
N ASP A 27 -3.05 5.40 -8.29
CA ASP A 27 -3.72 4.11 -8.55
C ASP A 27 -2.75 2.91 -8.46
N ASP A 28 -1.53 3.05 -8.98
CA ASP A 28 -0.52 1.98 -9.04
C ASP A 28 0.79 2.44 -8.40
N LEU A 29 0.74 2.73 -7.09
CA LEU A 29 1.91 3.15 -6.33
C LEU A 29 2.78 1.93 -5.95
N PRO A 30 4.06 1.85 -6.35
CA PRO A 30 4.96 0.81 -5.87
C PRO A 30 5.30 1.02 -4.39
N ILE A 31 5.13 -0.04 -3.59
CA ILE A 31 5.33 -0.08 -2.14
C ILE A 31 6.32 -1.19 -1.79
N LEU A 32 7.50 -0.81 -1.30
CA LEU A 32 8.49 -1.75 -0.79
C LEU A 32 8.28 -1.97 0.71
N LEU A 33 8.07 -3.22 1.13
CA LEU A 33 8.00 -3.62 2.53
C LEU A 33 9.36 -4.19 2.93
N VAL A 34 9.92 -3.71 4.04
CA VAL A 34 11.24 -4.12 4.51
C VAL A 34 11.24 -4.35 6.01
N ASN A 35 11.92 -5.40 6.44
CA ASN A 35 12.41 -5.55 7.80
C ASN A 35 13.88 -6.03 7.77
N ARG A 36 14.44 -6.43 8.92
CA ARG A 36 15.83 -6.89 9.01
C ARG A 36 16.17 -8.12 8.17
N HIS A 37 15.17 -8.92 7.78
CA HIS A 37 15.38 -10.25 7.18
C HIS A 37 14.77 -10.38 5.79
N HIS A 38 13.71 -9.64 5.51
CA HIS A 38 12.88 -9.80 4.32
C HIS A 38 12.65 -8.46 3.64
N ARG A 39 12.46 -8.52 2.31
CA ARG A 39 11.95 -7.41 1.52
C ARG A 39 11.01 -7.92 0.43
N THR A 40 9.89 -7.25 0.21
CA THR A 40 8.97 -7.55 -0.89
C THR A 40 8.46 -6.25 -1.52
N LEU A 41 8.32 -6.26 -2.85
CA LEU A 41 7.71 -5.16 -3.60
C LEU A 41 6.27 -5.53 -3.94
N HIS A 42 5.35 -4.61 -3.66
CA HIS A 42 3.93 -4.72 -4.00
C HIS A 42 3.49 -3.46 -4.74
N SER A 43 2.39 -3.52 -5.48
CA SER A 43 1.64 -2.32 -5.86
C SER A 43 0.61 -1.96 -4.80
N LEU A 44 0.14 -0.71 -4.80
CA LEU A 44 -1.01 -0.32 -3.99
C LEU A 44 -2.28 -1.06 -4.44
N ALA A 45 -2.43 -1.35 -5.74
CA ALA A 45 -3.55 -2.13 -6.27
C ALA A 45 -3.60 -3.56 -5.71
N ASP A 46 -2.44 -4.19 -5.47
CA ASP A 46 -2.38 -5.52 -4.81
C ASP A 46 -2.83 -5.44 -3.34
N LEU A 47 -2.46 -4.34 -2.67
CA LEU A 47 -2.71 -4.17 -1.24
C LEU A 47 -4.10 -3.59 -0.93
N LEU A 48 -4.73 -2.91 -1.88
CA LEU A 48 -6.09 -2.36 -1.77
C LEU A 48 -6.82 -2.53 -3.11
N PRO A 49 -7.24 -3.77 -3.44
CA PRO A 49 -7.99 -4.02 -4.66
C PRO A 49 -9.34 -3.33 -4.61
N HIS A 50 -9.82 -2.84 -5.76
CA HIS A 50 -11.10 -2.15 -5.89
C HIS A 50 -11.26 -0.99 -4.91
N ALA A 51 -10.20 -0.20 -4.73
CA ALA A 51 -10.21 0.97 -3.87
C ALA A 51 -11.41 1.87 -4.17
N PHE A 52 -12.12 2.26 -3.12
CA PHE A 52 -13.16 3.27 -3.20
C PHE A 52 -12.48 4.63 -3.38
N THR A 53 -12.72 5.33 -4.48
CA THR A 53 -12.14 6.67 -4.70
C THR A 53 -13.20 7.58 -5.32
N VAL A 54 -12.90 8.86 -5.47
CA VAL A 54 -13.80 9.79 -6.17
C VAL A 54 -14.11 9.32 -7.60
N ARG A 55 -13.20 8.59 -8.25
CA ARG A 55 -13.37 8.08 -9.63
C ARG A 55 -14.54 7.11 -9.77
N ASN A 56 -14.92 6.43 -8.68
CA ASN A 56 -15.94 5.39 -8.63
C ASN A 56 -17.07 5.71 -7.63
N LEU A 57 -17.16 6.96 -7.18
CA LEU A 57 -18.24 7.46 -6.32
C LEU A 57 -19.56 7.71 -7.09
N ASN A 58 -19.45 8.08 -8.37
CA ASN A 58 -20.59 8.39 -9.26
C ASN A 58 -20.60 7.50 -10.51
N ALA A 59 -19.87 6.38 -10.49
CA ALA A 59 -19.77 5.44 -11.59
C ALA A 59 -21.02 4.56 -11.72
#